data_AF-A0A0J7Y4G2-F1
#
_entry.id   AF-A0A0J7Y4G2-F1
#
_cell.length_a   1.000
_cell.length_b   1.000
_cell.length_c   1.000
_cell.angle_alpha   90.00
_cell.angle_beta   90.00
_cell.angle_gamma   90.00
#
_symmetry.space_group_name_H-M   'P 1'
#
loop_
_entity.id
_entity.type
_entity.pdbx_description
1 polymer ?
#
loop_
_entity_poly.entity_id
_entity_poly.type
_entity_poly.pdbx_seq_one_letter_code
_entity_poly.pdbx_strand_id
1 'polypeptide(L)'
;MLELHRNDPDTRLQITTSTDPIDFRTGDLDAGIRHGPTGNLNNATQILFNPLLVPVCSPSLLPAGQRWSHLSELNAHPILHSLAGPKMWGTWLEGAGLSVAALGETTFLSTSSLTVEAAAAGAGVAIAHLQLVENDVISGRLVIPWDLAVRDHHPYYLIWSSLIDTNPALLKFRRWLAREAQATDRQMMQLLKDRQITEVRSTSR
;
A
#
# COMPACT_ATOMS: atom_id res chain seq x y z
N MET A 1 -16.56 0.06 6.06
CA MET A 1 -17.49 -1.10 6.18
C MET A 1 -18.68 -0.80 7.08
N LEU A 2 -18.45 -0.34 8.32
CA LEU A 2 -19.54 0.09 9.22
C LEU A 2 -20.42 1.17 8.59
N GLU A 3 -19.83 2.10 7.83
CA GLU A 3 -20.58 3.12 7.09
C GLU A 3 -21.43 2.55 5.95
N LEU A 4 -20.96 1.51 5.24
CA LEU A 4 -21.76 0.84 4.21
C LEU A 4 -22.98 0.16 4.85
N HIS A 5 -22.78 -0.57 5.94
CA HIS A 5 -23.86 -1.23 6.66
C HIS A 5 -24.85 -0.24 7.29
N ARG A 6 -24.36 0.90 7.80
CA ARG A 6 -25.25 1.99 8.29
C ARG A 6 -26.08 2.62 7.16
N ASN A 7 -25.51 2.77 5.97
CA ASN A 7 -26.20 3.36 4.82
C ASN A 7 -27.05 2.35 4.03
N ASP A 8 -26.82 1.05 4.21
CA ASP A 8 -27.56 -0.03 3.57
C ASP A 8 -27.54 -1.33 4.41
N PRO A 9 -28.43 -1.46 5.41
CA PRO A 9 -28.44 -2.57 6.35
C PRO A 9 -28.67 -3.94 5.71
N ASP A 10 -29.34 -3.98 4.55
CA ASP A 10 -29.69 -5.21 3.84
C ASP A 10 -28.52 -5.80 3.04
N THR A 11 -27.47 -5.02 2.78
CA THR A 11 -26.28 -5.52 2.09
C THR A 11 -25.44 -6.37 3.05
N ARG A 12 -25.41 -7.68 2.80
CA ARG A 12 -24.49 -8.62 3.47
C ARG A 12 -23.15 -8.62 2.74
N LEU A 13 -22.07 -8.36 3.49
CA LEU A 13 -20.73 -8.36 2.94
C LEU A 13 -19.95 -9.56 3.47
N GLN A 14 -19.43 -10.37 2.55
CA GLN A 14 -18.47 -11.45 2.86
C GLN A 14 -17.12 -11.07 2.28
N ILE A 15 -16.07 -11.11 3.11
CA ILE A 15 -14.70 -10.80 2.70
C ILE A 15 -13.82 -12.02 2.87
N THR A 16 -13.05 -12.32 1.84
CA THR A 16 -11.99 -13.31 1.85
C THR A 16 -10.71 -12.67 1.32
N THR A 17 -9.55 -13.22 1.71
CA THR A 17 -8.24 -12.77 1.25
C THR A 17 -7.49 -13.95 0.66
N SER A 18 -6.99 -13.81 -0.56
CA SER A 18 -6.12 -14.80 -1.21
C SER A 18 -5.09 -14.11 -2.09
N THR A 19 -3.93 -14.74 -2.25
CA THR A 19 -2.90 -14.36 -3.22
C THR A 19 -3.17 -14.93 -4.61
N ASP A 20 -4.07 -15.91 -4.73
CA ASP A 20 -4.38 -16.59 -5.98
C ASP A 20 -5.02 -15.64 -7.00
N PRO A 21 -4.94 -15.95 -8.31
CA PRO A 21 -5.72 -15.25 -9.32
C PRO A 21 -7.21 -15.30 -8.99
N ILE A 22 -7.92 -14.19 -9.24
CA ILE A 22 -9.38 -14.14 -9.07
C ILE A 22 -10.03 -14.97 -10.18
N ASP A 23 -10.87 -15.92 -9.79
CA ASP A 23 -11.74 -16.66 -10.71
C ASP A 23 -13.21 -16.39 -10.39
N PHE A 24 -13.90 -15.72 -11.31
CA PHE A 24 -15.34 -15.44 -11.19
C PHE A 24 -16.22 -16.60 -11.68
N ARG A 25 -15.64 -17.65 -12.29
CA ARG A 25 -16.40 -18.75 -12.91
C ARG A 25 -17.09 -19.65 -11.89
N THR A 26 -16.57 -19.72 -10.66
CA THR A 26 -17.18 -20.54 -9.60
C THR A 26 -18.45 -19.89 -9.04
N GLY A 27 -18.62 -18.57 -9.22
CA GLY A 27 -19.75 -17.82 -8.69
C GLY A 27 -19.63 -17.45 -7.21
N ASP A 28 -18.50 -17.74 -6.57
CA ASP A 28 -18.28 -17.49 -5.13
C ASP A 28 -17.87 -16.04 -4.82
N LEU A 29 -17.59 -15.24 -5.85
CA LEU A 29 -17.09 -13.88 -5.74
C LEU A 29 -17.86 -12.94 -6.66
N ASP A 30 -18.38 -11.85 -6.09
CA ASP A 30 -18.98 -10.76 -6.88
C ASP A 30 -17.93 -9.78 -7.41
N ALA A 31 -16.86 -9.55 -6.64
CA ALA A 31 -15.78 -8.64 -6.97
C ALA A 31 -14.51 -8.99 -6.19
N GLY A 32 -13.37 -8.45 -6.61
CA GLY A 32 -12.12 -8.50 -5.85
C GLY A 32 -11.34 -7.20 -5.93
N ILE A 33 -10.48 -6.97 -4.95
CA ILE A 33 -9.56 -5.82 -4.90
C ILE A 33 -8.15 -6.34 -5.13
N ARG A 34 -7.44 -5.76 -6.09
CA ARG A 34 -6.07 -6.16 -6.46
C ARG A 34 -5.17 -4.94 -6.55
N HIS A 35 -3.87 -5.19 -6.40
CA HIS A 35 -2.81 -4.25 -6.74
C HIS A 35 -1.99 -4.84 -7.86
N GLY A 36 -1.56 -3.99 -8.80
CA GLY A 36 -0.72 -4.40 -9.91
C GLY A 36 -1.19 -3.81 -11.24
N PRO A 37 -0.66 -4.32 -12.36
CA PRO A 37 -1.04 -3.84 -13.68
C PRO A 37 -2.51 -4.16 -13.98
N THR A 38 -3.17 -3.24 -14.69
CA THR A 38 -4.58 -3.33 -15.06
C THR A 38 -4.80 -3.68 -16.53
N GLY A 39 -3.72 -3.85 -17.31
CA GLY A 39 -3.80 -4.23 -18.72
C GLY A 39 -4.27 -5.67 -18.92
N ASN A 40 -5.04 -5.92 -19.99
CA ASN A 40 -5.48 -7.24 -20.46
C ASN A 40 -6.39 -8.03 -19.50
N LEU A 41 -7.32 -7.35 -18.84
CA LEU A 41 -8.34 -8.00 -18.02
C LEU A 41 -9.63 -8.17 -18.84
N ASN A 42 -10.10 -9.41 -19.01
CA ASN A 42 -11.40 -9.73 -19.64
C ASN A 42 -12.61 -9.34 -18.76
N ASN A 43 -12.37 -8.62 -17.68
CA ASN A 43 -13.31 -8.27 -16.62
C ASN A 43 -13.38 -6.75 -16.48
N ALA A 44 -14.50 -6.24 -15.98
CA ALA A 44 -14.65 -4.83 -15.70
C ALA A 44 -13.77 -4.42 -14.51
N THR A 45 -13.21 -3.22 -14.58
CA THR A 45 -12.32 -2.68 -13.54
C THR A 45 -12.63 -1.24 -13.20
N GLN A 46 -12.25 -0.85 -11.99
CA GLN A 46 -12.32 0.52 -11.51
C GLN A 46 -11.09 0.81 -10.66
N ILE A 47 -10.31 1.81 -11.06
CA ILE A 47 -9.17 2.28 -10.28
C ILE A 47 -9.68 2.88 -8.96
N LEU A 48 -9.03 2.50 -7.86
CA LEU A 48 -9.31 3.04 -6.54
C LEU A 48 -8.31 4.15 -6.21
N PHE A 49 -7.01 3.82 -6.18
CA PHE A 49 -5.94 4.79 -5.93
C PHE A 49 -4.57 4.18 -6.31
N ASN A 50 -3.56 5.03 -6.44
CA ASN A 50 -2.16 4.62 -6.53
C ASN A 50 -1.52 4.69 -5.14
N PRO A 51 -0.96 3.58 -4.60
CA PRO A 51 -0.41 3.56 -3.26
C PRO A 51 0.87 4.40 -3.17
N LEU A 52 1.20 4.83 -1.95
CA LEU A 52 2.42 5.56 -1.65
C LEU A 52 3.40 4.62 -0.96
N LEU A 53 4.60 4.48 -1.50
CA LEU A 53 5.69 3.72 -0.91
C LEU A 53 6.51 4.63 0.00
N VAL A 54 6.72 4.19 1.23
CA VAL A 54 7.55 4.87 2.22
C VAL A 54 8.42 3.86 2.97
N PRO A 55 9.71 4.18 3.23
CA PRO A 55 10.49 3.47 4.22
C PRO A 55 9.90 3.75 5.60
N VAL A 56 9.90 2.76 6.46
CA VAL A 56 9.47 2.87 7.86
C VAL A 56 10.38 2.08 8.77
N CYS A 57 10.60 2.60 9.97
CA CYS A 57 11.37 1.93 11.01
C CYS A 57 10.84 2.31 12.40
N SER A 58 11.27 1.59 13.43
CA SER A 58 11.06 1.99 14.83
C SER A 58 11.72 3.34 15.10
N PRO A 59 11.09 4.24 15.89
CA PRO A 59 11.73 5.47 16.35
C PRO A 59 13.09 5.26 17.02
N SER A 60 13.33 4.08 17.62
CA SER A 60 14.60 3.74 18.28
C SER A 60 15.80 3.67 17.32
N LEU A 61 15.56 3.57 16.01
CA LEU A 61 16.61 3.55 14.99
C LEU A 61 16.99 4.95 14.49
N LEU A 62 16.24 6.00 14.85
CA LEU A 62 16.57 7.38 14.50
C LEU A 62 17.28 8.09 15.66
N PRO A 63 18.45 8.71 15.43
CA PRO A 63 19.05 9.61 16.39
C PRO A 63 18.10 10.79 16.67
N ALA A 64 17.70 10.98 17.93
CA ALA A 64 16.96 12.13 18.48
C ALA A 64 16.08 12.93 17.49
N GLY A 65 15.16 12.26 16.80
CA GLY A 65 14.15 12.91 15.94
C GLY A 65 14.66 13.47 14.61
N GLN A 66 15.88 13.12 14.18
CA GLN A 66 16.39 13.48 12.88
C GLN A 66 15.96 12.50 11.79
N ARG A 67 15.65 13.03 10.61
CA ARG A 67 15.51 12.26 9.38
C ARG A 67 16.86 12.00 8.77
N TRP A 68 16.94 10.89 8.05
CA TRP A 68 18.07 10.59 7.21
C TRP A 68 18.06 11.48 5.97
N SER A 69 19.26 11.92 5.60
CA SER A 69 19.52 12.78 4.42
C SER A 69 20.39 12.05 3.39
N HIS A 70 21.03 10.94 3.76
CA HIS A 70 21.99 10.22 2.93
C HIS A 70 21.73 8.71 2.93
N LEU A 71 21.81 8.09 1.75
CA LEU A 71 21.56 6.66 1.56
C LEU A 71 22.46 5.76 2.42
N SER A 72 23.65 6.25 2.82
CA SER A 72 24.52 5.54 3.77
C SER A 72 23.86 5.23 5.11
N GLU A 73 22.90 6.06 5.53
CA GLU A 73 22.13 5.84 6.76
C GLU A 73 21.19 4.64 6.59
N LEU A 74 20.55 4.49 5.42
CA LEU A 74 19.76 3.30 5.12
C LEU A 74 20.61 2.03 5.20
N ASN A 75 21.81 2.08 4.63
CA ASN A 75 22.73 0.93 4.55
C ASN A 75 23.37 0.55 5.88
N ALA A 76 23.27 1.41 6.90
CA ALA A 76 23.72 1.11 8.25
C ALA A 76 22.74 0.20 9.00
N HIS A 77 21.57 -0.10 8.42
CA HIS A 77 20.52 -0.89 9.06
C HIS A 77 20.10 -2.09 8.20
N PRO A 78 19.60 -3.18 8.82
CA PRO A 78 19.01 -4.28 8.08
C PRO A 78 17.83 -3.82 7.22
N ILE A 79 17.80 -4.26 5.96
CA ILE A 79 16.73 -3.94 5.02
C ILE A 79 15.72 -5.07 5.01
N LEU A 80 14.47 -4.76 5.34
CA LEU A 80 13.39 -5.74 5.44
C LEU A 80 12.57 -5.76 4.14
N HIS A 81 12.48 -6.93 3.52
CA HIS A 81 11.73 -7.19 2.30
C HIS A 81 10.49 -8.04 2.60
N SER A 82 9.38 -7.70 1.95
CA SER A 82 8.18 -8.55 1.89
C SER A 82 8.20 -9.39 0.62
N LEU A 83 8.05 -10.71 0.75
CA LEU A 83 7.86 -11.62 -0.38
C LEU A 83 6.54 -11.35 -1.13
N ALA A 84 5.57 -10.71 -0.48
CA ALA A 84 4.33 -10.26 -1.11
C ALA A 84 4.51 -8.98 -1.96
N GLY A 85 5.65 -8.29 -1.85
CA GLY A 85 5.95 -7.05 -2.56
C GLY A 85 7.42 -6.92 -2.96
N PRO A 86 7.99 -7.89 -3.71
CA PRO A 86 9.43 -7.97 -3.94
C PRO A 86 10.01 -6.76 -4.69
N LYS A 87 9.18 -6.02 -5.44
CA LYS A 87 9.60 -4.85 -6.23
C LYS A 87 9.52 -3.52 -5.47
N MET A 88 8.88 -3.46 -4.30
CA MET A 88 8.57 -2.21 -3.61
C MET A 88 9.81 -1.34 -3.32
N TRP A 89 10.89 -1.96 -2.84
CA TRP A 89 12.16 -1.26 -2.61
C TRP A 89 12.76 -0.71 -3.91
N GLY A 90 12.74 -1.49 -4.99
CA GLY A 90 13.22 -1.04 -6.29
C GLY A 90 12.44 0.15 -6.83
N THR A 91 11.11 0.09 -6.75
CA THR A 91 10.23 1.20 -7.15
C THR A 91 10.47 2.45 -6.31
N TRP A 92 10.68 2.31 -5.01
CA TRP A 92 10.97 3.47 -4.15
C TRP A 92 12.35 4.07 -4.45
N LEU A 93 13.39 3.23 -4.59
CA LEU A 93 14.74 3.70 -4.91
C LEU A 93 14.79 4.41 -6.26
N GLU A 94 14.11 3.89 -7.28
CA GLU A 94 13.98 4.55 -8.58
C GLU A 94 13.35 5.94 -8.44
N GLY A 95 12.24 6.04 -7.69
CA GLY A 95 11.61 7.34 -7.40
C GLY A 95 12.51 8.29 -6.62
N ALA A 96 13.37 7.76 -5.75
CA ALA A 96 14.39 8.52 -5.02
C ALA A 96 15.60 8.92 -5.88
N GLY A 97 15.69 8.46 -7.13
CA GLY A 97 16.87 8.65 -7.97
C GLY A 97 18.09 7.82 -7.52
N LEU A 98 17.85 6.72 -6.79
CA LEU A 98 18.85 5.84 -6.19
C LEU A 98 18.82 4.46 -6.88
N SER A 99 19.94 3.73 -6.79
CA SER A 99 20.07 2.39 -7.40
C SER A 99 19.79 1.28 -6.39
N VAL A 100 19.17 0.18 -6.84
CA VAL A 100 18.95 -1.06 -6.05
C VAL A 100 20.26 -1.67 -5.57
N ALA A 101 21.35 -1.52 -6.33
CA ALA A 101 22.68 -1.99 -5.94
C ALA A 101 23.20 -1.29 -4.66
N ALA A 102 22.52 -0.25 -4.20
CA ALA A 102 22.88 0.44 -2.99
C ALA A 102 22.38 -0.26 -1.71
N LEU A 103 21.44 -1.20 -1.77
CA LEU A 103 20.90 -1.81 -0.54
C LEU A 103 21.89 -2.81 0.09
N GLY A 104 22.04 -2.71 1.41
CA GLY A 104 22.89 -3.58 2.22
C GLY A 104 22.28 -4.96 2.52
N GLU A 105 22.52 -5.49 3.72
CA GLU A 105 22.02 -6.79 4.16
C GLU A 105 20.48 -6.84 4.16
N THR A 106 19.91 -7.92 3.61
CA THR A 106 18.46 -8.07 3.41
C THR A 106 17.88 -9.23 4.20
N THR A 107 16.74 -9.00 4.85
CA THR A 107 15.90 -10.05 5.45
C THR A 107 14.58 -10.14 4.70
N PHE A 108 14.20 -11.36 4.29
CA PHE A 108 12.94 -11.61 3.60
C PHE A 108 11.89 -12.17 4.56
N LEU A 109 10.71 -11.55 4.58
CA LEU A 109 9.56 -11.97 5.38
C LEU A 109 8.37 -12.28 4.45
N SER A 110 7.49 -13.20 4.88
CA SER A 110 6.45 -13.75 4.02
C SER A 110 5.38 -12.74 3.60
N THR A 111 5.01 -11.79 4.47
CA THR A 111 3.93 -10.83 4.24
C THR A 111 4.33 -9.42 4.64
N SER A 112 3.69 -8.42 4.02
CA SER A 112 3.95 -7.02 4.34
C SER A 112 3.60 -6.68 5.78
N SER A 113 2.55 -7.27 6.34
CA SER A 113 2.21 -7.08 7.76
C SER A 113 3.33 -7.59 8.67
N LEU A 114 3.90 -8.78 8.39
CA LEU A 114 5.02 -9.30 9.19
C LEU A 114 6.27 -8.44 9.04
N THR A 115 6.55 -7.93 7.83
CA THR A 115 7.66 -6.99 7.60
C THR A 115 7.50 -5.69 8.40
N VAL A 116 6.28 -5.15 8.45
CA VAL A 116 5.94 -3.94 9.23
C VAL A 116 6.10 -4.18 10.73
N GLU A 117 5.61 -5.31 11.24
CA GLU A 117 5.76 -5.70 12.65
C GLU A 117 7.24 -5.83 13.05
N ALA A 118 8.08 -6.42 12.19
CA ALA A 118 9.52 -6.52 12.42
C ALA A 118 10.20 -5.13 12.46
N ALA A 119 9.83 -4.22 11.56
CA ALA A 119 10.33 -2.84 11.57
C ALA A 119 9.94 -2.10 12.86
N ALA A 120 8.68 -2.26 13.30
CA ALA A 120 8.18 -1.67 14.54
C ALA A 120 8.88 -2.23 15.78
N ALA A 121 9.30 -3.50 15.74
CA ALA A 121 10.13 -4.13 16.77
C ALA A 121 11.61 -3.69 16.72
N GLY A 122 12.01 -2.83 15.79
CA GLY A 122 13.38 -2.33 15.66
C GLY A 122 14.33 -3.27 14.92
N ALA A 123 13.82 -4.28 14.22
CA ALA A 123 14.65 -5.25 13.48
C ALA A 123 15.35 -4.65 12.25
N GLY A 124 14.90 -3.48 11.77
CA GLY A 124 15.46 -2.83 10.58
C GLY A 124 14.49 -1.85 9.95
N VAL A 125 14.73 -1.55 8.67
CA VAL A 125 13.92 -0.63 7.86
C VAL A 125 13.10 -1.42 6.86
N ALA A 126 11.78 -1.26 6.87
CA ALA A 126 10.87 -1.86 5.91
C ALA A 126 10.44 -0.84 4.85
N ILE A 127 10.13 -1.29 3.65
CA ILE A 127 9.31 -0.53 2.70
C ILE A 127 7.85 -0.95 2.85
N ALA A 128 6.94 0.02 2.92
CA ALA A 128 5.52 -0.24 3.08
C ALA A 128 4.66 0.67 2.20
N HIS A 129 3.44 0.24 1.90
CA HIS A 129 2.40 1.17 1.47
C HIS A 129 2.00 2.03 2.67
N LEU A 130 2.02 3.36 2.54
CA LEU A 130 1.65 4.29 3.59
C LEU A 130 0.24 4.02 4.11
N GLN A 131 -0.68 3.63 3.21
CA GLN A 131 -2.04 3.23 3.55
C GLN A 131 -2.11 2.04 4.52
N LEU A 132 -1.09 1.16 4.54
CA LEU A 132 -1.02 0.03 5.46
C LEU A 132 -0.48 0.42 6.83
N VAL A 133 0.45 1.38 6.88
CA VAL A 133 1.19 1.76 8.10
C VAL A 133 0.76 3.10 8.69
N GLU A 134 -0.32 3.69 8.16
CA GLU A 134 -0.81 4.99 8.57
C GLU A 134 -0.98 5.10 10.09
N ASN A 135 -1.69 4.15 10.69
CA ASN A 135 -1.97 4.19 12.13
C ASN A 135 -0.69 4.05 12.95
N ASP A 136 0.27 3.24 12.50
CA ASP A 136 1.57 3.09 13.16
C ASP A 136 2.39 4.40 13.07
N VAL A 137 2.33 5.10 11.94
CA VAL A 137 2.99 6.40 11.73
C VAL A 137 2.32 7.53 12.52
N ILE A 138 0.99 7.53 12.62
CA ILE A 138 0.24 8.52 13.40
C ILE A 138 0.49 8.32 14.89
N SER A 139 0.43 7.08 15.37
CA SER A 139 0.66 6.74 16.79
C SER A 139 2.13 6.86 17.22
N GLY A 140 3.06 6.99 16.28
CA GLY A 140 4.50 7.06 16.55
C GLY A 140 5.14 5.69 16.83
N ARG A 141 4.41 4.59 16.59
CA ARG A 141 4.96 3.23 16.62
C ARG A 141 5.98 3.02 15.50
N LEU A 142 5.74 3.64 14.34
CA LEU A 142 6.67 3.72 13.23
C LEU A 142 6.96 5.19 12.89
N VAL A 143 8.13 5.42 12.31
CA VAL A 143 8.53 6.71 11.74
C VAL A 143 8.94 6.50 10.30
N ILE A 144 8.71 7.53 9.47
CA ILE A 144 9.22 7.59 8.11
C ILE A 144 10.58 8.30 8.17
N PRO A 145 11.70 7.59 7.95
CA PRO A 145 13.03 8.14 8.19
C PRO A 145 13.50 9.05 7.06
N TRP A 146 12.81 9.06 5.92
CA TRP A 146 13.10 9.91 4.76
C TRP A 146 11.98 10.90 4.47
N ASP A 147 12.32 12.08 3.97
CA ASP A 147 11.38 13.10 3.51
C ASP A 147 10.84 12.83 2.09
N LEU A 148 10.69 11.55 1.72
CA LEU A 148 10.26 11.11 0.41
C LEU A 148 9.26 9.95 0.47
N ALA A 149 8.12 10.16 -0.20
CA ALA A 149 7.16 9.13 -0.55
C ALA A 149 7.13 8.96 -2.08
N VAL A 150 7.09 7.71 -2.54
CA VAL A 150 7.03 7.40 -3.97
C VAL A 150 5.67 6.83 -4.30
N ARG A 151 4.89 7.52 -5.13
CA ARG A 151 3.62 7.00 -5.65
C ARG A 151 3.88 5.92 -6.69
N ASP A 152 3.46 4.71 -6.38
CA ASP A 152 3.56 3.56 -7.27
C ASP A 152 2.63 3.76 -8.48
N HIS A 153 3.16 3.50 -9.67
CA HIS A 153 2.40 3.56 -10.92
C HIS A 153 1.34 2.45 -11.01
N HIS A 154 1.53 1.33 -10.30
CA HIS A 154 0.52 0.29 -10.21
C HIS A 154 -0.58 0.65 -9.21
N PRO A 155 -1.85 0.74 -9.66
CA PRO A 155 -2.95 1.09 -8.78
C PRO A 155 -3.43 -0.10 -7.96
N TYR A 156 -4.10 0.20 -6.85
CA TYR A 156 -5.17 -0.64 -6.35
C TYR A 156 -6.43 -0.44 -7.20
N TYR A 157 -7.07 -1.52 -7.60
CA TYR A 157 -8.27 -1.51 -8.41
C TYR A 157 -9.27 -2.55 -7.92
N LEU A 158 -10.55 -2.24 -8.11
CA LEU A 158 -11.64 -3.19 -8.02
C LEU A 158 -11.81 -3.88 -9.38
N ILE A 159 -12.02 -5.18 -9.38
CA ILE A 159 -12.30 -6.01 -10.56
C ILE A 159 -13.56 -6.84 -10.29
N TRP A 160 -14.43 -6.99 -11.29
CA TRP A 160 -15.64 -7.81 -11.20
C TRP A 160 -16.00 -8.40 -12.57
N SER A 161 -16.82 -9.45 -12.56
CA SER A 161 -17.35 -10.03 -13.80
C SER A 161 -18.29 -9.06 -14.51
N SER A 162 -18.04 -8.80 -15.80
CA SER A 162 -18.90 -7.96 -16.63
C SER A 162 -20.33 -8.49 -16.76
N LEU A 163 -20.55 -9.78 -16.46
CA LEU A 163 -21.88 -10.41 -16.49
C LEU A 163 -22.85 -9.89 -15.43
N ILE A 164 -22.31 -9.34 -14.32
CA ILE A 164 -23.11 -8.83 -13.19
C ILE A 164 -22.96 -7.31 -13.01
N ASP A 165 -22.54 -6.60 -14.06
CA ASP A 165 -22.23 -5.16 -13.99
C ASP A 165 -23.42 -4.30 -13.52
N THR A 166 -24.64 -4.76 -13.78
CA THR A 166 -25.89 -4.09 -13.40
C THR A 166 -26.45 -4.56 -12.04
N ASN A 167 -25.77 -5.45 -11.32
CA ASN A 167 -26.21 -5.92 -10.01
C ASN A 167 -26.32 -4.72 -9.03
N PRO A 168 -27.50 -4.46 -8.44
CA PRO A 168 -27.70 -3.29 -7.58
C PRO A 168 -26.79 -3.25 -6.35
N ALA A 169 -26.53 -4.41 -5.71
CA ALA A 169 -25.67 -4.48 -4.53
C ALA A 169 -24.21 -4.17 -4.89
N LEU A 170 -23.73 -4.73 -6.01
CA LEU A 170 -22.39 -4.44 -6.53
C LEU A 170 -22.24 -2.97 -6.92
N LEU A 171 -23.23 -2.37 -7.58
CA LEU A 171 -23.22 -0.95 -7.93
C LEU A 171 -23.13 -0.04 -6.70
N LYS A 172 -23.89 -0.35 -5.64
CA LYS A 172 -23.82 0.38 -4.38
C LYS A 172 -22.44 0.24 -3.73
N PHE A 173 -21.92 -0.99 -3.66
CA PHE A 173 -20.59 -1.26 -3.11
C PHE A 173 -19.49 -0.51 -3.87
N ARG A 174 -19.51 -0.55 -5.21
CA ARG A 174 -18.58 0.19 -6.09
C ARG A 174 -18.57 1.69 -5.81
N ARG A 175 -19.76 2.31 -5.70
CA ARG A 175 -19.90 3.74 -5.40
C ARG A 175 -19.44 4.09 -4.00
N TRP A 176 -19.72 3.25 -3.01
CA TRP A 176 -19.21 3.44 -1.66
C TRP A 176 -17.69 3.31 -1.63
N LEU A 177 -17.12 2.23 -2.16
CA LEU A 177 -15.68 1.98 -2.18
C LEU A 177 -14.90 3.08 -2.91
N ALA A 178 -15.45 3.63 -4.00
CA ALA A 178 -14.85 4.77 -4.70
C ALA A 178 -14.71 6.00 -3.78
N ARG A 179 -15.75 6.29 -2.99
CA ARG A 179 -15.74 7.43 -2.05
C ARG A 179 -14.75 7.22 -0.93
N GLU A 180 -14.69 6.00 -0.38
CA GLU A 180 -13.69 5.63 0.64
C GLU A 180 -12.28 5.77 0.09
N ALA A 181 -12.01 5.24 -1.10
CA ALA A 181 -10.70 5.32 -1.74
C ALA A 181 -10.25 6.77 -1.94
N GLN A 182 -11.15 7.65 -2.39
CA GLN A 182 -10.88 9.08 -2.51
C GLN A 182 -10.64 9.75 -1.15
N ALA A 183 -11.37 9.35 -0.11
CA ALA A 183 -11.17 9.87 1.24
C ALA A 183 -9.80 9.46 1.80
N THR A 184 -9.43 8.18 1.64
CA THR A 184 -8.12 7.66 2.02
C THR A 184 -6.99 8.37 1.28
N ASP A 185 -7.09 8.56 -0.04
CA ASP A 185 -6.04 9.28 -0.79
C ASP A 185 -5.87 10.72 -0.31
N ARG A 186 -6.97 11.45 -0.05
CA ARG A 186 -6.91 12.79 0.56
C ARG A 186 -6.25 12.78 1.94
N GLN A 187 -6.56 11.80 2.77
CA GLN A 187 -5.98 11.64 4.10
C GLN A 187 -4.47 11.38 4.04
N MET A 188 -4.02 10.52 3.13
CA MET A 188 -2.60 10.28 2.89
C MET A 188 -1.89 11.56 2.45
N MET A 189 -2.53 12.36 1.59
CA MET A 189 -1.99 13.64 1.15
C MET A 189 -1.90 14.67 2.24
N GLN A 190 -2.84 14.67 3.18
CA GLN A 190 -2.74 15.52 4.36
C GLN A 190 -1.60 15.06 5.27
N LEU A 191 -1.47 13.75 5.50
CA LEU A 191 -0.40 13.17 6.32
C LEU A 191 0.99 13.51 5.77
N LEU A 192 1.22 13.39 4.45
CA LEU A 192 2.49 13.78 3.84
C LEU A 192 2.80 15.27 4.06
N LYS A 193 1.80 16.15 3.91
CA LYS A 193 1.95 17.59 4.14
C LYS A 193 2.30 17.91 5.59
N ASP A 194 1.55 17.34 6.53
CA ASP A 194 1.75 17.57 7.97
C ASP A 194 3.12 17.08 8.44
N ARG A 195 3.62 16.02 7.80
CA ARG A 195 4.96 15.48 8.02
C ARG A 195 6.01 16.11 7.11
N GLN A 196 5.71 17.08 6.24
CA GLN A 196 6.70 17.67 5.32
C GLN A 196 7.46 16.58 4.52
N ILE A 197 6.73 15.62 3.96
CA ILE A 197 7.27 14.55 3.12
C ILE A 197 6.92 14.88 1.67
N THR A 198 7.93 14.85 0.79
CA THR A 198 7.77 15.11 -0.63
C THR A 198 7.20 13.89 -1.33
N GLU A 199 6.20 14.08 -2.19
CA GLU A 199 5.71 13.01 -3.09
C GLU A 199 6.39 13.12 -4.46
N VAL A 200 6.89 11.99 -4.95
CA VAL A 200 7.29 11.81 -6.36
C VAL A 200 6.56 10.61 -6.96
N ARG A 201 6.52 10.50 -8.29
CA ARG A 201 5.91 9.35 -8.98
C ARG A 201 7.00 8.40 -9.47
N SER A 202 6.79 7.10 -9.30
CA SER A 202 7.65 6.10 -9.96
C SER A 202 7.43 6.15 -11.48
N THR A 203 8.48 5.96 -12.26
CA THR A 203 8.38 5.79 -13.72
C THR A 203 7.93 4.38 -14.07
N SER A 204 6.97 4.24 -14.99
CA SER A 204 6.60 2.95 -15.57
C SER A 204 7.70 2.54 -16.56
N ARG A 205 8.50 1.51 -16.23
CA ARG A 205 9.34 0.82 -17.21
C ARG A 205 8.84 -0.60 -17.43
#